data_AF-A0ABD7NP24-F1
#
_entry.id   AF-A0ABD7NP24-F1
#
_cell.length_a   1.000
_cell.length_b   1.000
_cell.length_c   1.000
_cell.angle_alpha   90.00
_cell.angle_beta   90.00
_cell.angle_gamma   90.00
#
_symmetry.space_group_name_H-M   'P 1'
#
loop_
_entity.id
_entity.type
_entity.pdbx_description
1 polymer ?
#
loop_
_entity_poly.entity_id
_entity_poly.type
_entity_poly.pdbx_seq_one_letter_code
_entity_poly.pdbx_strand_id
1 'polypeptide(L)'
;MNRAATLTLNAPLLMLVAALALSTPFTAGAAPAFLDYAQQQTQQSQAQEKNDAASAKQTQESRQSADNKKIGTNTSQLQKRITSQQAAIAQKDKLIQQLKKQLAATPQSDTAGANEQAALNKRINELQVALSAATAEKEALIKKAGVVQNNNLQQSQAAARQQIQQLTTQIQQAEAENKRLSASFTTLNKDKHALMTQLAATEKEKQAVLEQVKALNADKQPLATRLAAAEKEKQAVLEQVKALNADKQSLTIRLAAAEKTQQAALDQVKALNADKQSLSTRLAAADKAPHGPANDAAAPKNEPPEMAAIVAAYRLQADKDNAQLRMKEDEIELLRTQLSVQSKTRSGESAAAKLSASGEQQAYAIGASMGSEALNVLTTRRTQGVTVDAGLVLQGIEDAFRGQLRLGEQERNKALFDVSQQVFQNLNKIEQKNISAGKKYQQAFARKKDVVFKEGVYSRIDYPGKGKISGNDLVTVVIKEMLTDGTVINDMEAKDQALTQKLDAYPPVFREPLKRLQNHGSVTLVVPPEKAYGSKGLPPKIPPGATMVYSVRIVDSQPEPAK
;
A
#
# COMPACT_ATOMS: atom_id res chain seq x y z
N MET A 1 27.26 36.06 12.61
CA MET A 1 27.29 36.55 11.22
C MET A 1 26.81 35.43 10.31
N ASN A 2 25.89 35.78 9.43
CA ASN A 2 25.14 34.96 8.47
C ASN A 2 26.00 33.98 7.64
N ARG A 3 25.46 32.80 7.34
CA ARG A 3 24.81 32.54 6.04
C ARG A 3 23.98 31.25 6.06
N ALA A 4 22.75 31.41 5.61
CA ALA A 4 21.72 30.38 5.47
C ALA A 4 22.10 29.35 4.40
N ALA A 5 21.96 28.07 4.73
CA ALA A 5 21.77 27.01 3.75
C ALA A 5 20.28 26.72 3.68
N THR A 6 19.64 27.25 2.63
CA THR A 6 18.28 26.94 2.21
C THR A 6 18.18 25.46 1.88
N LEU A 7 17.59 24.65 2.77
CA LEU A 7 17.09 23.33 2.40
C LEU A 7 15.78 23.51 1.62
N THR A 8 15.88 23.40 0.31
CA THR A 8 14.75 23.19 -0.58
C THR A 8 14.17 21.81 -0.33
N LEU A 9 13.08 21.76 0.44
CA LEU A 9 12.30 20.54 0.69
C LEU A 9 11.40 20.25 -0.53
N ASN A 10 12.01 19.81 -1.63
CA ASN A 10 11.29 19.29 -2.81
C ASN A 10 11.27 17.76 -2.78
N ALA A 11 10.15 17.24 -2.27
CA ALA A 11 9.45 16.05 -2.77
C ALA A 11 10.01 14.64 -2.41
N PRO A 12 9.19 13.57 -2.54
CA PRO A 12 7.87 13.40 -1.93
C PRO A 12 7.57 11.92 -1.51
N LEU A 13 6.55 11.71 -0.68
CA LEU A 13 5.40 10.82 -0.94
C LEU A 13 5.58 9.45 -1.66
N LEU A 14 6.66 8.69 -1.44
CA LEU A 14 6.92 7.44 -2.19
C LEU A 14 6.61 6.13 -1.43
N MET A 15 6.20 6.18 -0.16
CA MET A 15 5.90 4.96 0.61
C MET A 15 4.42 4.57 0.67
N LEU A 16 3.50 5.40 0.16
CA LEU A 16 2.06 5.07 0.14
C LEU A 16 1.51 4.68 -1.23
N VAL A 17 2.30 4.82 -2.30
CA VAL A 17 1.90 4.40 -3.66
C VAL A 17 2.33 2.95 -3.95
N ALA A 18 3.25 2.37 -3.18
CA ALA A 18 3.72 1.00 -3.41
C ALA A 18 2.69 -0.11 -3.10
N ALA A 19 1.56 0.23 -2.46
CA ALA A 19 0.42 -0.68 -2.28
C ALA A 19 -0.79 -0.32 -3.18
N LEU A 20 -0.73 0.79 -3.90
CA LEU A 20 -1.79 1.26 -4.82
C LEU A 20 -1.39 1.20 -6.31
N ALA A 21 -0.16 0.77 -6.64
CA ALA A 21 0.33 0.68 -8.02
C ALA A 21 0.60 -0.75 -8.50
N LEU A 22 -0.26 -1.71 -8.13
CA LEU A 22 -0.32 -3.03 -8.78
C LEU A 22 -1.66 -3.30 -9.49
N SER A 23 -2.48 -2.27 -9.68
CA SER A 23 -3.57 -2.31 -10.66
C SER A 23 -3.05 -1.78 -12.00
N THR A 24 -2.34 -2.63 -12.74
CA THR A 24 -2.44 -2.51 -14.20
C THR A 24 -3.92 -2.63 -14.55
N PRO A 25 -4.46 -1.81 -15.47
CA PRO A 25 -5.84 -1.97 -15.90
C PRO A 25 -5.98 -3.39 -16.45
N PHE A 26 -6.67 -4.23 -15.68
CA PHE A 26 -7.08 -5.55 -16.13
C PHE A 26 -8.12 -5.29 -17.20
N THR A 27 -7.69 -5.23 -18.45
CA THR A 27 -8.62 -5.27 -19.58
C THR A 27 -9.33 -6.60 -19.45
N ALA A 28 -10.58 -6.57 -18.98
CA ALA A 28 -11.46 -7.72 -18.88
C ALA A 28 -11.80 -8.23 -20.29
N GLY A 29 -10.82 -8.83 -20.96
CA GLY A 29 -11.00 -9.51 -22.23
C GLY A 29 -11.12 -11.00 -21.96
N ALA A 30 -12.34 -11.50 -21.74
CA ALA A 30 -12.86 -12.88 -21.88
C ALA A 30 -12.03 -14.13 -21.47
N ALA A 31 -10.77 -13.99 -21.03
CA ALA A 31 -9.86 -15.05 -20.69
C ALA A 31 -9.86 -15.26 -19.17
N PRO A 32 -9.82 -16.51 -18.69
CA PRO A 32 -9.69 -16.83 -17.27
C PRO A 32 -8.46 -16.19 -16.65
N ALA A 33 -8.56 -15.81 -15.38
CA ALA A 33 -7.49 -15.09 -14.68
C ALA A 33 -6.16 -15.86 -14.70
N PHE A 34 -6.21 -17.21 -14.74
CA PHE A 34 -4.98 -17.99 -14.79
C PHE A 34 -4.40 -18.04 -16.19
N LEU A 35 -5.22 -18.02 -17.24
CA LEU A 35 -4.71 -17.97 -18.60
C LEU A 35 -4.10 -16.62 -18.93
N ASP A 36 -4.69 -15.54 -18.44
CA ASP A 36 -4.11 -14.20 -18.54
C ASP A 36 -2.80 -14.12 -17.72
N TYR A 37 -2.79 -14.63 -16.49
CA TYR A 37 -1.58 -14.72 -15.67
C TYR A 37 -0.49 -15.63 -16.30
N ALA A 38 -0.86 -16.79 -16.84
CA ALA A 38 0.07 -17.71 -17.48
C ALA A 38 0.58 -17.12 -18.80
N GLN A 39 -0.26 -16.46 -19.59
CA GLN A 39 0.18 -15.71 -20.76
C GLN A 39 1.07 -14.53 -20.37
N GLN A 40 0.77 -13.81 -19.28
CA GLN A 40 1.60 -12.71 -18.79
C GLN A 40 2.93 -13.21 -18.23
N GLN A 41 2.99 -14.35 -17.52
CA GLN A 41 4.24 -15.00 -17.14
C GLN A 41 5.00 -15.49 -18.37
N THR A 42 4.33 -16.10 -19.35
CA THR A 42 4.98 -16.52 -20.60
C THR A 42 5.48 -15.30 -21.38
N GLN A 43 4.75 -14.19 -21.35
CA GLN A 43 5.17 -12.91 -21.92
C GLN A 43 6.26 -12.23 -21.10
N GLN A 44 6.33 -12.41 -19.79
CA GLN A 44 7.42 -11.93 -18.93
C GLN A 44 8.67 -12.77 -19.12
N SER A 45 8.56 -14.10 -19.21
CA SER A 45 9.64 -14.99 -19.61
C SER A 45 10.08 -14.72 -21.05
N GLN A 46 9.14 -14.44 -21.96
CA GLN A 46 9.42 -13.98 -23.32
C GLN A 46 9.84 -12.52 -23.39
N ALA A 47 9.59 -11.68 -22.38
CA ALA A 47 10.07 -10.30 -22.27
C ALA A 47 11.44 -10.28 -21.61
N GLN A 48 11.78 -11.28 -20.81
CA GLN A 48 13.11 -11.55 -20.31
C GLN A 48 13.95 -12.19 -21.43
N GLU A 49 13.41 -13.17 -22.16
CA GLU A 49 14.00 -13.68 -23.42
C GLU A 49 13.95 -12.65 -24.56
N LYS A 50 12.99 -11.72 -24.63
CA LYS A 50 12.98 -10.58 -25.56
C LYS A 50 13.80 -9.42 -25.03
N ASN A 51 14.14 -9.31 -23.76
CA ASN A 51 15.13 -8.32 -23.32
C ASN A 51 16.53 -8.88 -23.55
N ASP A 52 16.72 -10.20 -23.40
CA ASP A 52 17.90 -10.92 -23.83
C ASP A 52 18.00 -10.97 -25.37
N ALA A 53 16.86 -11.10 -26.09
CA ALA A 53 16.80 -11.11 -27.55
C ALA A 53 16.58 -9.72 -28.19
N ALA A 54 16.17 -8.69 -27.47
CA ALA A 54 16.16 -7.28 -27.90
C ALA A 54 17.51 -6.64 -27.58
N SER A 55 18.19 -7.04 -26.51
CA SER A 55 19.63 -6.77 -26.37
C SER A 55 20.42 -7.48 -27.49
N ALA A 56 20.01 -8.70 -27.89
CA ALA A 56 20.54 -9.37 -29.09
C ALA A 56 20.08 -8.75 -30.43
N LYS A 57 18.85 -8.22 -30.55
CA LYS A 57 18.32 -7.61 -31.79
C LYS A 57 18.73 -6.17 -31.99
N GLN A 58 18.84 -5.37 -30.94
CA GLN A 58 19.34 -3.99 -31.01
C GLN A 58 20.86 -3.97 -31.26
N THR A 59 21.55 -5.07 -30.93
CA THR A 59 22.93 -5.35 -31.38
C THR A 59 23.01 -5.96 -32.79
N GLN A 60 21.97 -6.67 -33.27
CA GLN A 60 21.92 -7.21 -34.64
C GLN A 60 21.48 -6.19 -35.71
N GLU A 61 20.57 -5.26 -35.40
CA GLU A 61 20.09 -4.28 -36.38
C GLU A 61 21.08 -3.14 -36.64
N SER A 62 22.06 -2.94 -35.74
CA SER A 62 23.10 -1.91 -35.93
C SER A 62 24.41 -2.44 -36.53
N ARG A 63 24.56 -3.75 -36.75
CA ARG A 63 25.79 -4.33 -37.34
C ARG A 63 25.59 -5.52 -38.30
N GLN A 64 24.39 -5.74 -38.82
CA GLN A 64 24.21 -6.61 -39.99
C GLN A 64 24.33 -5.81 -41.29
N SER A 65 25.52 -5.29 -41.56
CA SER A 65 25.77 -4.56 -42.81
C SER A 65 26.89 -5.22 -43.59
N ALA A 66 26.47 -5.82 -44.71
CA ALA A 66 27.25 -6.27 -45.86
C ALA A 66 27.93 -7.65 -45.83
N ASP A 67 28.75 -8.02 -44.83
CA ASP A 67 29.67 -9.16 -45.04
C ASP A 67 29.03 -10.56 -44.84
N ASN A 68 28.30 -10.78 -43.76
CA ASN A 68 27.75 -12.12 -43.47
C ASN A 68 26.59 -12.54 -44.42
N LYS A 69 25.86 -11.58 -44.99
CA LYS A 69 24.83 -11.82 -46.01
C LYS A 69 25.46 -12.18 -47.37
N LYS A 70 26.62 -11.59 -47.71
CA LYS A 70 27.39 -11.94 -48.92
C LYS A 70 27.94 -13.37 -48.87
N ILE A 71 28.39 -13.81 -47.70
CA ILE A 71 29.05 -15.11 -47.50
C ILE A 71 28.08 -16.28 -47.63
N GLY A 72 26.91 -16.24 -46.95
CA GLY A 72 25.88 -17.28 -47.09
C GLY A 72 25.30 -17.39 -48.50
N THR A 73 25.27 -16.27 -49.23
CA THR A 73 24.84 -16.23 -50.63
C THR A 73 25.86 -16.89 -51.56
N ASN A 74 27.16 -16.70 -51.32
CA ASN A 74 28.25 -17.34 -52.10
C ASN A 74 28.31 -18.86 -51.91
N THR A 75 28.12 -19.36 -50.68
CA THR A 75 28.11 -20.82 -50.42
C THR A 75 26.89 -21.48 -51.08
N SER A 76 25.71 -20.85 -51.00
CA SER A 76 24.50 -21.32 -51.68
C SER A 76 24.66 -21.32 -53.21
N GLN A 77 25.30 -20.30 -53.77
CA GLN A 77 25.59 -20.22 -55.21
C GLN A 77 26.58 -21.30 -55.66
N LEU A 78 27.63 -21.57 -54.89
CA LEU A 78 28.58 -22.66 -55.17
C LEU A 78 27.89 -24.02 -55.14
N GLN A 79 27.02 -24.27 -54.14
CA GLN A 79 26.26 -25.51 -54.04
C GLN A 79 25.35 -25.70 -55.28
N LYS A 80 24.64 -24.64 -55.70
CA LYS A 80 23.80 -24.66 -56.90
C LYS A 80 24.61 -24.96 -58.17
N ARG A 81 25.80 -24.38 -58.32
CA ARG A 81 26.69 -24.67 -59.46
C ARG A 81 27.17 -26.12 -59.46
N ILE A 82 27.55 -26.68 -58.30
CA ILE A 82 27.93 -28.09 -58.18
C ILE A 82 26.77 -29.01 -58.60
N THR A 83 25.54 -28.74 -58.12
CA THR A 83 24.35 -29.52 -58.50
C THR A 83 24.02 -29.38 -59.99
N SER A 84 24.16 -28.18 -60.56
CA SER A 84 23.98 -27.94 -61.99
C SER A 84 25.02 -28.71 -62.83
N GLN A 85 26.30 -28.68 -62.44
CA GLN A 85 27.36 -29.41 -63.15
C GLN A 85 27.15 -30.93 -63.05
N GLN A 86 26.70 -31.43 -61.90
CA GLN A 86 26.33 -32.84 -61.70
C GLN A 86 25.24 -33.28 -62.70
N ALA A 87 24.18 -32.47 -62.86
CA ALA A 87 23.11 -32.76 -63.81
C ALA A 87 23.61 -32.74 -65.26
N ALA A 88 24.48 -31.79 -65.61
CA ALA A 88 25.07 -31.69 -66.95
C ALA A 88 25.99 -32.87 -67.29
N ILE A 89 26.73 -33.40 -66.32
CA ILE A 89 27.54 -34.62 -66.47
C ILE A 89 26.62 -35.82 -66.75
N ALA A 90 25.58 -36.02 -65.93
CA ALA A 90 24.64 -37.12 -66.08
C ALA A 90 23.91 -37.11 -67.45
N GLN A 91 23.56 -35.91 -67.95
CA GLN A 91 22.97 -35.77 -69.29
C GLN A 91 23.95 -36.15 -70.40
N LYS A 92 25.22 -35.73 -70.31
CA LYS A 92 26.26 -36.07 -71.30
C LYS A 92 26.55 -37.58 -71.30
N ASP A 93 26.63 -38.21 -70.13
CA ASP A 93 26.80 -39.66 -70.01
C ASP A 93 25.66 -40.43 -70.69
N LYS A 94 24.42 -40.00 -70.44
CA LYS A 94 23.23 -40.61 -71.06
C LYS A 94 23.27 -40.49 -72.59
N LEU A 95 23.67 -39.33 -73.11
CA LEU A 95 23.79 -39.08 -74.55
C LEU A 95 24.89 -39.94 -75.18
N ILE A 96 26.05 -40.05 -74.53
CA ILE A 96 27.16 -40.91 -74.98
C ILE A 96 26.69 -42.37 -75.06
N GLN A 97 25.93 -42.86 -74.07
CA GLN A 97 25.40 -44.22 -74.11
C GLN A 97 24.38 -44.42 -75.24
N GLN A 98 23.51 -43.44 -75.49
CA GLN A 98 22.57 -43.50 -76.61
C GLN A 98 23.29 -43.54 -77.96
N LEU A 99 24.30 -42.69 -78.15
CA LEU A 99 25.09 -42.66 -79.39
C LEU A 99 25.89 -43.96 -79.59
N LYS A 100 26.46 -44.53 -78.52
CA LYS A 100 27.12 -45.85 -78.59
C LYS A 100 26.15 -46.97 -79.00
N LYS A 101 24.91 -46.92 -78.52
CA LYS A 101 23.86 -47.87 -78.89
C LYS A 101 23.44 -47.72 -80.36
N GLN A 102 23.33 -46.48 -80.85
CA GLN A 102 23.05 -46.20 -82.27
C GLN A 102 24.20 -46.66 -83.17
N LEU A 103 25.44 -46.39 -82.77
CA LEU A 103 26.63 -46.84 -83.49
C LEU A 103 26.66 -48.37 -83.64
N ALA A 104 26.31 -49.11 -82.60
CA ALA A 104 26.24 -50.57 -82.62
C ALA A 104 25.11 -51.14 -83.51
N ALA A 105 24.08 -50.34 -83.80
CA ALA A 105 22.94 -50.72 -84.63
C ALA A 105 23.08 -50.32 -86.12
N THR A 106 24.15 -49.60 -86.49
CA THR A 106 24.34 -49.08 -87.85
C THR A 106 24.97 -50.15 -88.77
N PRO A 107 24.33 -50.55 -89.90
CA PRO A 107 24.84 -51.60 -90.82
C PRO A 107 26.12 -51.20 -91.57
N GLN A 108 26.99 -52.17 -91.87
CA GLN A 108 28.31 -51.93 -92.53
C GLN A 108 28.34 -52.13 -94.06
N SER A 109 27.21 -52.38 -94.73
CA SER A 109 27.22 -52.91 -96.10
C SER A 109 27.38 -51.90 -97.24
N ASP A 110 27.23 -50.58 -97.00
CA ASP A 110 27.31 -49.55 -98.06
C ASP A 110 28.11 -48.29 -97.63
N THR A 111 28.64 -47.53 -98.59
CA THR A 111 29.44 -46.29 -98.37
C THR A 111 28.74 -45.23 -97.52
N ALA A 112 27.41 -45.21 -97.50
CA ALA A 112 26.60 -44.34 -96.64
C ALA A 112 26.70 -44.71 -95.14
N GLY A 113 26.70 -46.01 -94.80
CA GLY A 113 26.78 -46.48 -93.42
C GLY A 113 28.16 -46.24 -92.78
N ALA A 114 29.23 -46.28 -93.58
CA ALA A 114 30.59 -45.96 -93.11
C ALA A 114 30.74 -44.48 -92.73
N ASN A 115 30.15 -43.56 -93.50
CA ASN A 115 30.14 -42.13 -93.20
C ASN A 115 29.33 -41.82 -91.92
N GLU A 116 28.23 -42.53 -91.71
CA GLU A 116 27.37 -42.36 -90.52
C GLU A 116 28.05 -42.90 -89.26
N GLN A 117 28.77 -44.04 -89.33
CA GLN A 117 29.61 -44.52 -88.24
C GLN A 117 30.77 -43.56 -87.90
N ALA A 118 31.42 -42.97 -88.90
CA ALA A 118 32.48 -41.99 -88.69
C ALA A 118 31.97 -40.72 -87.98
N ALA A 119 30.78 -40.23 -88.37
CA ALA A 119 30.13 -39.09 -87.75
C ALA A 119 29.72 -39.38 -86.28
N LEU A 120 29.15 -40.57 -86.01
CA LEU A 120 28.80 -41.00 -84.65
C LEU A 120 30.04 -41.15 -83.76
N ASN A 121 31.12 -41.73 -84.26
CA ASN A 121 32.39 -41.85 -83.52
C ASN A 121 32.99 -40.47 -83.20
N LYS A 122 32.98 -39.53 -84.15
CA LYS A 122 33.43 -38.15 -83.91
C LYS A 122 32.61 -37.50 -82.79
N ARG A 123 31.29 -37.63 -82.84
CA ARG A 123 30.37 -37.08 -81.83
C ARG A 123 30.58 -37.67 -80.44
N ILE A 124 30.83 -38.99 -80.36
CA ILE A 124 31.12 -39.68 -79.10
C ILE A 124 32.44 -39.18 -78.49
N ASN A 125 33.50 -39.03 -79.30
CA ASN A 125 34.78 -38.51 -78.82
C ASN A 125 34.67 -37.06 -78.34
N GLU A 126 33.98 -36.18 -79.08
CA GLU A 126 33.71 -34.80 -78.67
C GLU A 126 32.96 -34.73 -77.33
N LEU A 127 31.96 -35.59 -77.13
CA LEU A 127 31.21 -35.66 -75.87
C LEU A 127 32.03 -36.24 -74.72
N GLN A 128 32.92 -37.19 -74.96
CA GLN A 128 33.83 -37.72 -73.93
C GLN A 128 34.83 -36.66 -73.44
N VAL A 129 35.36 -35.82 -74.34
CA VAL A 129 36.20 -34.68 -73.97
C VAL A 129 35.40 -33.63 -73.19
N ALA A 130 34.16 -33.35 -73.61
CA ALA A 130 33.28 -32.44 -72.88
C ALA A 130 32.88 -32.97 -71.49
N LEU A 131 32.75 -34.28 -71.33
CA LEU A 131 32.46 -34.95 -70.06
C LEU A 131 33.64 -34.87 -69.09
N SER A 132 34.86 -35.13 -69.56
CA SER A 132 36.06 -35.02 -68.71
C SER A 132 36.29 -33.58 -68.25
N ALA A 133 36.11 -32.59 -69.13
CA ALA A 133 36.17 -31.18 -68.79
C ALA A 133 35.11 -30.78 -67.74
N ALA A 134 33.86 -31.21 -67.90
CA ALA A 134 32.79 -30.94 -66.95
C ALA A 134 33.05 -31.62 -65.58
N THR A 135 33.66 -32.79 -65.57
CA THR A 135 34.03 -33.52 -64.35
C THR A 135 35.13 -32.79 -63.58
N ALA A 136 36.17 -32.31 -64.28
CA ALA A 136 37.24 -31.51 -63.69
C ALA A 136 36.73 -30.18 -63.10
N GLU A 137 35.80 -29.51 -63.79
CA GLU A 137 35.17 -28.27 -63.30
C GLU A 137 34.37 -28.51 -62.02
N LYS A 138 33.61 -29.61 -61.96
CA LYS A 138 32.87 -30.00 -60.75
C LYS A 138 33.81 -30.26 -59.57
N GLU A 139 34.92 -30.97 -59.76
CA GLU A 139 35.91 -31.19 -58.70
C GLU A 139 36.54 -29.89 -58.19
N ALA A 140 36.85 -28.95 -59.10
CA ALA A 140 37.35 -27.63 -58.73
C ALA A 140 36.32 -26.83 -57.90
N LEU A 141 35.04 -26.90 -58.26
CA LEU A 141 33.96 -26.27 -57.49
C LEU A 141 33.78 -26.89 -56.10
N ILE A 142 33.90 -28.21 -55.97
CA ILE A 142 33.84 -28.92 -54.68
C ILE A 142 35.00 -28.51 -53.76
N LYS A 143 36.24 -28.47 -54.28
CA LYS A 143 37.41 -28.01 -53.51
C LYS A 143 37.21 -26.57 -53.03
N LYS A 144 36.74 -25.69 -53.92
CA LYS A 144 36.46 -24.29 -53.59
C LYS A 144 35.37 -24.14 -52.52
N ALA A 145 34.30 -24.93 -52.59
CA ALA A 145 33.25 -24.94 -51.58
C ALA A 145 33.78 -25.39 -50.20
N GLY A 146 34.63 -26.43 -50.16
CA GLY A 146 35.27 -26.90 -48.93
C GLY A 146 36.13 -25.84 -48.24
N VAL A 147 36.95 -25.12 -49.00
CA VAL A 147 37.79 -24.02 -48.47
C VAL A 147 36.95 -22.89 -47.88
N VAL A 148 35.91 -22.45 -48.61
CA VAL A 148 35.01 -21.40 -48.14
C VAL A 148 34.28 -21.82 -46.86
N GLN A 149 33.82 -23.06 -46.79
CA GLN A 149 33.09 -23.56 -45.62
C GLN A 149 34.00 -23.68 -44.37
N ASN A 150 35.26 -24.11 -44.56
CA ASN A 150 36.21 -24.21 -43.46
C ASN A 150 36.61 -22.82 -42.91
N ASN A 151 36.86 -21.86 -43.79
CA ASN A 151 37.15 -20.48 -43.39
C ASN A 151 35.97 -19.85 -42.63
N ASN A 152 34.74 -20.08 -43.11
CA ASN A 152 33.53 -19.61 -42.43
C ASN A 152 33.38 -20.22 -41.03
N LEU A 153 33.66 -21.52 -40.90
CA LEU A 153 33.59 -22.21 -39.62
C LEU A 153 34.63 -21.66 -38.63
N GLN A 154 35.87 -21.45 -39.08
CA GLN A 154 36.92 -20.85 -38.23
C GLN A 154 36.56 -19.44 -37.79
N GLN A 155 36.04 -18.60 -38.70
CA GLN A 155 35.64 -17.23 -38.38
C GLN A 155 34.46 -17.20 -37.40
N SER A 156 33.47 -18.08 -37.59
CA SER A 156 32.35 -18.23 -36.66
C SER A 156 32.80 -18.71 -35.28
N GLN A 157 33.76 -19.64 -35.21
CA GLN A 157 34.30 -20.11 -33.93
C GLN A 157 35.09 -19.01 -33.21
N ALA A 158 35.86 -18.20 -33.94
CA ALA A 158 36.59 -17.07 -33.36
C ALA A 158 35.63 -16.01 -32.79
N ALA A 159 34.56 -15.67 -33.52
CA ALA A 159 33.54 -14.75 -33.06
C ALA A 159 32.81 -15.28 -31.81
N ALA A 160 32.45 -16.57 -31.79
CA ALA A 160 31.82 -17.19 -30.63
C ALA A 160 32.73 -17.16 -29.38
N ARG A 161 34.04 -17.40 -29.56
CA ARG A 161 35.02 -17.32 -28.46
C ARG A 161 35.13 -15.91 -27.88
N GLN A 162 35.15 -14.88 -28.73
CA GLN A 162 35.17 -13.48 -28.28
C GLN A 162 33.91 -13.12 -27.49
N GLN A 163 32.74 -13.59 -27.95
CA GLN A 163 31.48 -13.35 -27.26
C GLN A 163 31.43 -14.06 -25.90
N ILE A 164 31.91 -15.30 -25.80
CA ILE A 164 32.03 -16.03 -24.54
C ILE A 164 32.96 -15.29 -23.57
N GLN A 165 34.09 -14.76 -24.05
CA GLN A 165 35.00 -13.97 -23.21
C GLN A 165 34.34 -12.71 -22.67
N GLN A 166 33.63 -11.95 -23.51
CA GLN A 166 32.89 -10.75 -23.07
C GLN A 166 31.82 -11.08 -22.04
N LEU A 167 31.02 -12.12 -22.26
CA LEU A 167 29.99 -12.55 -21.32
C LEU A 167 30.61 -13.00 -19.99
N THR A 168 31.74 -13.71 -20.03
CA THR A 168 32.47 -14.13 -18.83
C THR A 168 32.91 -12.91 -18.01
N THR A 169 33.44 -11.86 -18.65
CA THR A 169 33.82 -10.63 -17.95
C THR A 169 32.61 -9.92 -17.33
N GLN A 170 31.47 -9.88 -18.02
CA GLN A 170 30.24 -9.28 -17.47
C GLN A 170 29.72 -10.05 -16.25
N ILE A 171 29.76 -11.39 -16.29
CA ILE A 171 29.38 -12.24 -15.15
C ILE A 171 30.28 -11.94 -13.94
N GLN A 172 31.60 -11.85 -14.14
CA GLN A 172 32.53 -11.52 -13.06
C GLN A 172 32.27 -10.14 -12.45
N GLN A 173 31.91 -9.15 -13.26
CA GLN A 173 31.52 -7.82 -12.77
C GLN A 173 30.23 -7.87 -11.95
N ALA A 174 29.20 -8.55 -12.44
CA ALA A 174 27.94 -8.73 -11.73
C ALA A 174 28.12 -9.46 -10.39
N GLU A 175 28.99 -10.48 -10.34
CA GLU A 175 29.35 -11.18 -9.10
C GLU A 175 30.05 -10.26 -8.10
N ALA A 176 30.95 -9.37 -8.56
CA ALA A 176 31.61 -8.39 -7.72
C ALA A 176 30.63 -7.35 -7.15
N GLU A 177 29.69 -6.87 -7.96
CA GLU A 177 28.63 -5.96 -7.52
C GLU A 177 27.71 -6.64 -6.49
N ASN A 178 27.33 -7.90 -6.71
CA ASN A 178 26.53 -8.65 -5.76
C ASN A 178 27.22 -8.82 -4.40
N LYS A 179 28.53 -9.08 -4.39
CA LYS A 179 29.33 -9.10 -3.15
C LYS A 179 29.32 -7.75 -2.45
N ARG A 180 29.44 -6.64 -3.20
CA ARG A 180 29.40 -5.28 -2.65
C ARG A 180 28.03 -4.95 -2.06
N LEU A 181 26.95 -5.30 -2.75
CA LEU A 181 25.59 -5.11 -2.26
C LEU A 181 25.31 -5.94 -1.00
N SER A 182 25.76 -7.19 -0.97
CA SER A 182 25.65 -8.04 0.22
C SER A 182 26.37 -7.43 1.43
N ALA A 183 27.59 -6.94 1.24
CA ALA A 183 28.31 -6.22 2.30
C ALA A 183 27.56 -4.96 2.77
N SER A 184 27.03 -4.17 1.83
CA SER A 184 26.24 -2.99 2.17
C SER A 184 24.97 -3.33 2.95
N PHE A 185 24.30 -4.43 2.61
CA PHE A 185 23.12 -4.92 3.32
C PHE A 185 23.47 -5.33 4.77
N THR A 186 24.60 -6.02 4.97
CA THR A 186 25.04 -6.38 6.32
C THR A 186 25.34 -5.16 7.19
N THR A 187 25.97 -4.12 6.63
CA THR A 187 26.19 -2.85 7.33
C THR A 187 24.88 -2.17 7.68
N LEU A 188 23.96 -2.04 6.72
CA LEU A 188 22.66 -1.41 6.96
C LEU A 188 21.85 -2.14 8.05
N ASN A 189 21.95 -3.46 8.10
CA ASN A 189 21.28 -4.24 9.13
C ASN A 189 21.90 -4.01 10.53
N LYS A 190 23.23 -3.82 10.61
CA LYS A 190 23.91 -3.44 11.85
C LYS A 190 23.48 -2.04 12.31
N ASP A 191 23.40 -1.08 11.40
CA ASP A 191 22.97 0.29 11.70
C ASP A 191 21.51 0.32 12.17
N LYS A 192 20.63 -0.48 11.53
CA LYS A 192 19.25 -0.67 11.97
C LYS A 192 19.17 -1.17 13.41
N HIS A 193 19.98 -2.16 13.78
CA HIS A 193 20.02 -2.67 15.16
C HIS A 193 20.54 -1.63 16.15
N ALA A 194 21.54 -0.84 15.77
CA ALA A 194 22.05 0.25 16.60
C ALA A 194 20.97 1.33 16.84
N LEU A 195 20.26 1.75 15.78
CA LEU A 195 19.16 2.71 15.87
C LEU A 195 18.01 2.18 16.73
N MET A 196 17.66 0.90 16.60
CA MET A 196 16.62 0.28 17.44
C MET A 196 17.02 0.30 18.92
N THR A 197 18.30 0.08 19.22
CA THR A 197 18.83 0.14 20.59
C THR A 197 18.78 1.56 21.15
N GLN A 198 19.15 2.56 20.35
CA GLN A 198 19.05 3.98 20.73
C GLN A 198 17.59 4.39 20.97
N LEU A 199 16.66 3.97 20.10
CA LEU A 199 15.24 4.25 20.27
C LEU A 199 14.70 3.70 21.60
N ALA A 200 15.05 2.46 21.94
CA ALA A 200 14.66 1.86 23.22
C ALA A 200 15.25 2.60 24.43
N ALA A 201 16.48 3.11 24.32
CA ALA A 201 17.09 3.93 25.37
C ALA A 201 16.34 5.26 25.55
N THR A 202 16.02 5.95 24.45
CA THR A 202 15.25 7.21 24.49
C THR A 202 13.82 7.00 25.02
N GLU A 203 13.16 5.90 24.68
CA GLU A 203 11.86 5.55 25.26
C GLU A 203 11.95 5.34 26.78
N LYS A 204 13.02 4.69 27.26
CA LYS A 204 13.26 4.51 28.69
C LYS A 204 13.50 5.85 29.41
N GLU A 205 14.28 6.74 28.81
CA GLU A 205 14.48 8.10 29.34
C GLU A 205 13.17 8.89 29.39
N LYS A 206 12.36 8.84 28.32
CA LYS A 206 11.04 9.48 28.28
C LYS A 206 10.13 8.96 29.39
N GLN A 207 10.14 7.65 29.65
CA GLN A 207 9.35 7.06 30.72
C GLN A 207 9.82 7.53 32.10
N ALA A 208 11.13 7.64 32.32
CA ALA A 208 11.69 8.17 33.56
C ALA A 208 11.26 9.63 33.80
N VAL A 209 11.30 10.47 32.76
CA VAL A 209 10.82 11.86 32.84
C VAL A 209 9.32 11.92 33.14
N LEU A 210 8.51 11.04 32.54
CA LEU A 210 7.07 10.97 32.81
C LEU A 210 6.79 10.65 34.28
N GLU A 211 7.51 9.69 34.87
CA GLU A 211 7.38 9.36 36.30
C GLU A 211 7.83 10.52 37.20
N GLN A 212 8.89 11.24 36.81
CA GLN A 212 9.31 12.44 37.54
C GLN A 212 8.25 13.55 37.51
N VAL A 213 7.60 13.77 36.37
CA VAL A 213 6.49 14.73 36.25
C VAL A 213 5.29 14.32 37.12
N LYS A 214 4.97 13.02 37.20
CA LYS A 214 3.91 12.53 38.09
C LYS A 214 4.23 12.78 39.55
N ALA A 215 5.47 12.53 39.98
CA ALA A 215 5.92 12.79 41.35
C ALA A 215 5.78 14.29 41.70
N LEU A 216 6.27 15.18 40.83
CA LEU A 216 6.15 16.63 41.02
C LEU A 216 4.68 17.10 41.07
N ASN A 217 3.80 16.49 40.26
CA ASN A 217 2.37 16.79 40.32
C ASN A 217 1.71 16.29 41.62
N ALA A 218 2.15 15.14 42.15
CA ALA A 218 1.67 14.63 43.43
C ALA A 218 2.04 15.57 44.59
N ASP A 219 3.24 16.16 44.56
CA ASP A 219 3.73 17.11 45.57
C ASP A 219 3.00 18.46 45.55
N LYS A 220 2.32 18.80 44.44
CA LYS A 220 1.57 20.06 44.30
C LYS A 220 0.39 20.18 45.27
N GLN A 221 -0.32 19.07 45.51
CA GLN A 221 -1.48 19.04 46.40
C GLN A 221 -1.12 19.30 47.89
N PRO A 222 -0.14 18.60 48.49
CA PRO A 222 0.25 18.89 49.87
C PRO A 222 0.86 20.29 50.02
N LEU A 223 1.56 20.81 49.01
CA LEU A 223 2.02 22.21 49.00
C LEU A 223 0.85 23.21 49.01
N ALA A 224 -0.17 22.99 48.19
CA ALA A 224 -1.37 23.83 48.19
C ALA A 224 -2.11 23.78 49.54
N THR A 225 -2.24 22.59 50.13
CA THR A 225 -2.83 22.42 51.47
C THR A 225 -2.04 23.15 52.55
N ARG A 226 -0.71 23.05 52.52
CA ARG A 226 0.17 23.79 53.45
C ARG A 226 0.04 25.30 53.30
N LEU A 227 -0.05 25.79 52.06
CA LEU A 227 -0.25 27.22 51.79
C LEU A 227 -1.58 27.71 52.37
N ALA A 228 -2.67 26.99 52.12
CA ALA A 228 -3.99 27.32 52.67
C ALA A 228 -4.02 27.30 54.21
N ALA A 229 -3.30 26.35 54.84
CA ALA A 229 -3.16 26.30 56.29
C ALA A 229 -2.42 27.53 56.84
N ALA A 230 -1.31 27.91 56.20
CA ALA A 230 -0.54 29.10 56.57
C ALA A 230 -1.35 30.41 56.40
N GLU A 231 -2.16 30.51 55.34
CA GLU A 231 -3.07 31.65 55.13
C GLU A 231 -4.15 31.72 56.22
N LYS A 232 -4.69 30.58 56.64
CA LYS A 232 -5.67 30.52 57.73
C LYS A 232 -5.06 30.93 59.07
N GLU A 233 -3.85 30.48 59.38
CA GLU A 233 -3.11 30.91 60.57
C GLU A 233 -2.84 32.41 60.55
N LYS A 234 -2.40 32.96 59.41
CA LYS A 234 -2.20 34.40 59.22
C LYS A 234 -3.48 35.18 59.50
N GLN A 235 -4.64 34.71 59.02
CA GLN A 235 -5.92 35.36 59.27
C GLN A 235 -6.31 35.32 60.75
N ALA A 236 -6.08 34.20 61.43
CA ALA A 236 -6.34 34.06 62.85
C ALA A 236 -5.49 35.04 63.69
N VAL A 237 -4.20 35.16 63.37
CA VAL A 237 -3.31 36.15 64.02
C VAL A 237 -3.81 37.58 63.78
N LEU A 238 -4.29 37.89 62.57
CA LEU A 238 -4.81 39.22 62.24
C LEU A 238 -6.06 39.56 63.07
N GLU A 239 -6.97 38.60 63.27
CA GLU A 239 -8.12 38.78 64.17
C GLU A 239 -7.69 38.93 65.64
N GLN A 240 -6.68 38.18 66.09
CA GLN A 240 -6.14 38.34 67.44
C GLN A 240 -5.54 39.73 67.65
N VAL A 241 -4.84 40.28 66.65
CA VAL A 241 -4.31 41.65 66.70
C VAL A 241 -5.45 42.69 66.78
N LYS A 242 -6.55 42.50 66.04
CA LYS A 242 -7.72 43.39 66.13
C LYS A 242 -8.34 43.36 67.53
N ALA A 243 -8.50 42.17 68.12
CA ALA A 243 -9.04 42.01 69.46
C ALA A 243 -8.17 42.71 70.50
N LEU A 244 -6.85 42.49 70.46
CA LEU A 244 -5.90 43.17 71.35
C LEU A 244 -5.94 44.70 71.19
N ASN A 245 -6.16 45.19 69.98
CA ASN A 245 -6.28 46.63 69.74
C ASN A 245 -7.59 47.21 70.34
N ALA A 246 -8.70 46.46 70.27
CA ALA A 246 -9.96 46.84 70.92
C ALA A 246 -9.81 46.84 72.45
N ASP A 247 -9.15 45.81 73.01
CA ASP A 247 -8.85 45.75 74.44
C ASP A 247 -8.00 46.93 74.88
N LYS A 248 -6.95 47.27 74.12
CA LYS A 248 -6.11 48.46 74.36
C LYS A 248 -6.95 49.75 74.39
N GLN A 249 -7.88 49.92 73.45
CA GLN A 249 -8.78 51.09 73.44
C GLN A 249 -9.68 51.11 74.70
N SER A 250 -10.24 49.96 75.08
CA SER A 250 -11.07 49.86 76.28
C SER A 250 -10.31 50.20 77.56
N LEU A 251 -9.06 49.73 77.69
CA LEU A 251 -8.17 50.05 78.81
C LEU A 251 -7.83 51.54 78.85
N THR A 252 -7.61 52.15 77.67
CA THR A 252 -7.36 53.60 77.56
C THR A 252 -8.55 54.41 78.07
N ILE A 253 -9.78 54.02 77.72
CA ILE A 253 -11.01 54.67 78.22
C ILE A 253 -11.14 54.51 79.73
N ARG A 254 -10.89 53.30 80.27
CA ARG A 254 -10.94 53.04 81.72
C ARG A 254 -9.89 53.84 82.49
N LEU A 255 -8.69 53.97 81.93
CA LEU A 255 -7.62 54.78 82.51
C LEU A 255 -8.04 56.25 82.59
N ALA A 256 -8.56 56.82 81.50
CA ALA A 256 -9.07 58.19 81.48
C ALA A 256 -10.23 58.40 82.48
N ALA A 257 -11.11 57.41 82.64
CA ALA A 257 -12.19 57.46 83.64
C ALA A 257 -11.65 57.40 85.08
N ALA A 258 -10.64 56.57 85.34
CA ALA A 258 -9.98 56.47 86.64
C ALA A 258 -9.24 57.77 87.00
N GLU A 259 -8.51 58.36 86.04
CA GLU A 259 -7.86 59.67 86.19
C GLU A 259 -8.87 60.77 86.50
N LYS A 260 -10.01 60.79 85.79
CA LYS A 260 -11.11 61.74 86.06
C LYS A 260 -11.69 61.56 87.47
N THR A 261 -11.84 60.31 87.92
CA THR A 261 -12.32 60.00 89.28
C THR A 261 -11.31 60.45 90.34
N GLN A 262 -10.02 60.24 90.10
CA GLN A 262 -8.95 60.70 90.98
C GLN A 262 -8.93 62.24 91.07
N GLN A 263 -9.10 62.94 89.94
CA GLN A 263 -9.18 64.40 89.91
C GLN A 263 -10.39 64.89 90.72
N ALA A 264 -11.56 64.27 90.55
CA ALA A 264 -12.76 64.60 91.31
C ALA A 264 -12.56 64.38 92.82
N ALA A 265 -11.91 63.29 93.23
CA ALA A 265 -11.58 63.03 94.64
C ALA A 265 -10.61 64.09 95.19
N LEU A 266 -9.63 64.52 94.39
CA LEU A 266 -8.68 65.55 94.78
C LEU A 266 -9.36 66.92 94.96
N ASP A 267 -10.30 67.26 94.09
CA ASP A 267 -11.13 68.46 94.23
C ASP A 267 -12.09 68.37 95.43
N GLN A 268 -12.63 67.18 95.73
CA GLN A 268 -13.41 66.95 96.94
C GLN A 268 -12.58 67.11 98.22
N VAL A 269 -11.33 66.65 98.23
CA VAL A 269 -10.41 66.90 99.36
C VAL A 269 -10.12 68.38 99.54
N LYS A 270 -9.92 69.14 98.44
CA LYS A 270 -9.77 70.59 98.51
C LYS A 270 -11.02 71.27 99.08
N ALA A 271 -12.21 70.85 98.63
CA ALA A 271 -13.48 71.36 99.15
C ALA A 271 -13.67 71.05 100.64
N LEU A 272 -13.41 69.81 101.07
CA LEU A 272 -13.46 69.44 102.49
C LEU A 272 -12.44 70.20 103.34
N ASN A 273 -11.28 70.54 102.78
CA ASN A 273 -10.29 71.35 103.49
C ASN A 273 -10.72 72.82 103.59
N ALA A 274 -11.36 73.36 102.55
CA ALA A 274 -12.01 74.67 102.60
C ALA A 274 -13.18 74.69 103.61
N ASP A 275 -13.97 73.63 103.66
CA ASP A 275 -15.04 73.44 104.65
C ASP A 275 -14.49 73.27 106.07
N LYS A 276 -13.35 72.60 106.24
CA LYS A 276 -12.65 72.54 107.53
C LYS A 276 -12.18 73.93 107.97
N GLN A 277 -11.68 74.76 107.04
CA GLN A 277 -11.33 76.15 107.34
C GLN A 277 -12.57 76.98 107.67
N SER A 278 -13.66 76.84 106.91
CA SER A 278 -14.93 77.55 107.18
C SER A 278 -15.57 77.09 108.50
N LEU A 279 -15.47 75.81 108.87
CA LEU A 279 -15.87 75.28 110.18
C LEU A 279 -14.96 75.80 111.29
N SER A 280 -13.65 75.97 111.06
CA SER A 280 -12.73 76.61 112.00
C SER A 280 -13.11 78.09 112.23
N THR A 281 -13.54 78.79 111.18
CA THR A 281 -14.06 80.16 111.27
C THR A 281 -15.44 80.22 111.94
N ARG A 282 -16.30 79.22 111.71
CA ARG A 282 -17.63 79.11 112.32
C ARG A 282 -17.61 78.60 113.77
N LEU A 283 -16.57 77.89 114.19
CA LEU A 283 -16.35 77.50 115.60
C LEU A 283 -15.91 78.70 116.45
N ALA A 284 -15.52 79.83 115.83
CA ALA A 284 -15.22 81.10 116.49
C ALA A 284 -16.41 82.09 116.54
N ALA A 285 -17.55 81.78 115.91
CA ALA A 285 -18.76 82.60 115.91
C ALA A 285 -19.92 81.81 116.52
N ALA A 286 -20.20 82.13 117.77
CA ALA A 286 -21.07 81.42 118.69
C ALA A 286 -22.54 81.29 118.26
N ASP A 287 -23.16 80.25 118.86
CA ASP A 287 -24.51 80.22 119.40
C ASP A 287 -25.74 80.44 118.50
N LYS A 288 -26.71 79.53 118.68
CA LYS A 288 -28.13 79.50 118.23
C LYS A 288 -28.46 78.88 116.86
N ALA A 289 -29.30 77.85 116.97
CA ALA A 289 -30.00 77.04 115.96
C ALA A 289 -31.20 77.82 115.32
N PRO A 290 -32.21 77.20 114.62
CA PRO A 290 -32.34 75.92 113.90
C PRO A 290 -33.09 76.03 112.52
N HIS A 291 -33.37 74.87 111.88
CA HIS A 291 -34.55 74.52 111.03
C HIS A 291 -34.52 74.58 109.47
N GLY A 292 -34.55 73.38 108.85
CA GLY A 292 -35.56 72.89 107.87
C GLY A 292 -35.56 73.41 106.40
N PRO A 293 -36.42 72.88 105.50
CA PRO A 293 -36.34 71.55 104.84
C PRO A 293 -36.58 71.55 103.30
N ALA A 294 -36.28 70.42 102.64
CA ALA A 294 -36.97 69.71 101.52
C ALA A 294 -37.28 70.33 100.12
N ASN A 295 -37.32 69.41 99.12
CA ASN A 295 -38.01 69.39 97.80
C ASN A 295 -37.42 70.18 96.61
N ASP A 296 -37.58 69.86 95.32
CA ASP A 296 -38.01 68.70 94.51
C ASP A 296 -37.78 69.07 93.01
N ALA A 297 -37.84 68.08 92.12
CA ALA A 297 -38.43 68.11 90.77
C ALA A 297 -37.72 68.73 89.52
N ALA A 298 -37.76 67.87 88.47
CA ALA A 298 -38.22 68.11 87.08
C ALA A 298 -37.25 68.55 85.96
N ALA A 299 -37.09 67.61 85.00
CA ALA A 299 -37.20 67.65 83.52
C ALA A 299 -37.58 68.99 82.81
N PRO A 300 -37.48 69.17 81.45
CA PRO A 300 -37.45 68.14 80.39
C PRO A 300 -36.76 68.48 79.01
N LYS A 301 -36.86 67.51 78.09
CA LYS A 301 -37.26 67.58 76.65
C LYS A 301 -36.29 67.90 75.48
N ASN A 302 -36.44 66.99 74.49
CA ASN A 302 -36.48 67.11 73.01
C ASN A 302 -35.21 66.83 72.18
N GLU A 303 -35.16 65.61 71.59
CA GLU A 303 -35.23 65.23 70.14
C GLU A 303 -34.45 66.03 69.06
N PRO A 304 -34.17 65.52 67.80
CA PRO A 304 -34.52 64.24 67.15
C PRO A 304 -33.35 63.65 66.24
N PRO A 305 -33.52 63.19 64.96
CA PRO A 305 -33.51 61.76 64.55
C PRO A 305 -32.59 61.40 63.34
N GLU A 306 -31.97 60.21 63.27
CA GLU A 306 -31.09 59.86 62.11
C GLU A 306 -31.18 58.42 61.55
N MET A 307 -32.16 57.60 61.94
CA MET A 307 -32.20 56.17 61.57
C MET A 307 -33.32 55.77 60.59
N ALA A 308 -33.83 56.71 59.78
CA ALA A 308 -34.85 56.42 58.76
C ALA A 308 -34.34 56.52 57.30
N ALA A 309 -33.20 57.19 57.06
CA ALA A 309 -32.70 57.46 55.71
C ALA A 309 -31.84 56.33 55.11
N ILE A 310 -31.18 55.52 55.94
CA ILE A 310 -30.18 54.53 55.48
C ILE A 310 -30.82 53.24 54.96
N VAL A 311 -32.00 52.87 55.46
CA VAL A 311 -32.69 51.63 55.08
C VAL A 311 -33.38 51.74 53.71
N ALA A 312 -33.74 52.95 53.29
CA ALA A 312 -34.35 53.21 51.98
C ALA A 312 -33.33 53.10 50.82
N ALA A 313 -32.06 53.43 51.05
CA ALA A 313 -31.02 53.40 50.03
C ALA A 313 -30.57 51.98 49.63
N TYR A 314 -30.68 50.99 50.53
CA TYR A 314 -30.23 49.62 50.27
C TYR A 314 -31.23 48.77 49.45
N ARG A 315 -32.52 49.09 49.50
CA ARG A 315 -33.56 48.33 48.75
C ARG A 315 -33.53 48.62 47.25
N LEU A 316 -33.17 49.85 46.85
CA LEU A 316 -33.15 50.28 45.46
C LEU A 316 -32.02 49.63 44.62
N GLN A 317 -30.94 49.20 45.27
CA GLN A 317 -29.80 48.57 44.60
C GLN A 317 -30.07 47.08 44.30
N ALA A 318 -30.76 46.38 45.21
CA ALA A 318 -31.11 44.96 45.05
C ALA A 318 -32.09 44.70 43.90
N ASP A 319 -33.01 45.64 43.63
CA ASP A 319 -34.00 45.51 42.56
C ASP A 319 -33.38 45.72 41.16
N LYS A 320 -32.29 46.50 41.04
CA LYS A 320 -31.56 46.69 39.78
C LYS A 320 -30.76 45.45 39.36
N ASP A 321 -30.15 44.76 40.32
CA ASP A 321 -29.33 43.58 40.05
C ASP A 321 -30.19 42.37 39.65
N ASN A 322 -31.41 42.28 40.20
CA ASN A 322 -32.39 41.23 39.84
C ASN A 322 -32.98 41.40 38.43
N ALA A 323 -33.08 42.64 37.92
CA ALA A 323 -33.57 42.91 36.57
C ALA A 323 -32.55 42.53 35.47
N GLN A 324 -31.24 42.59 35.77
CA GLN A 324 -30.18 42.20 34.83
C GLN A 324 -30.01 40.68 34.69
N LEU A 325 -30.33 39.91 35.74
CA LEU A 325 -30.30 38.45 35.70
C LEU A 325 -31.39 37.88 34.78
N ARG A 326 -32.60 38.45 34.81
CA ARG A 326 -33.71 38.03 33.95
C ARG A 326 -33.44 38.26 32.46
N MET A 327 -32.81 39.38 32.09
CA MET A 327 -32.44 39.63 30.68
C MET A 327 -31.40 38.64 30.14
N LYS A 328 -30.51 38.12 30.99
CA LYS A 328 -29.52 37.11 30.58
C LYS A 328 -30.12 35.70 30.51
N GLU A 329 -31.12 35.41 31.33
CA GLU A 329 -31.88 34.15 31.25
C GLU A 329 -32.69 34.06 29.94
N ASP A 330 -33.35 35.16 29.54
CA ASP A 330 -34.09 35.24 28.26
C ASP A 330 -33.16 35.09 27.04
N GLU A 331 -31.94 35.63 27.09
CA GLU A 331 -30.94 35.49 26.02
C GLU A 331 -30.41 34.04 25.89
N ILE A 332 -30.24 33.34 27.02
CA ILE A 332 -29.85 31.92 27.04
C ILE A 332 -30.98 31.04 26.48
N GLU A 333 -32.24 31.37 26.75
CA GLU A 333 -33.40 30.64 26.24
C GLU A 333 -33.61 30.86 24.72
N LEU A 334 -33.34 32.07 24.22
CA LEU A 334 -33.34 32.39 22.79
C LEU A 334 -32.23 31.62 22.03
N LEU A 335 -31.02 31.57 22.59
CA LEU A 335 -29.89 30.82 22.01
C LEU A 335 -30.17 29.31 21.99
N ARG A 336 -30.78 28.74 23.06
CA ARG A 336 -31.19 27.33 23.08
C ARG A 336 -32.27 27.02 22.04
N THR A 337 -33.22 27.94 21.85
CA THR A 337 -34.26 27.80 20.82
C THR A 337 -33.66 27.83 19.41
N GLN A 338 -32.71 28.72 19.12
CA GLN A 338 -32.00 28.76 17.83
C GLN A 338 -31.17 27.49 17.55
N LEU A 339 -30.49 26.93 18.56
CA LEU A 339 -29.78 25.65 18.42
C LEU A 339 -30.74 24.46 18.21
N SER A 340 -31.95 24.50 18.76
CA SER A 340 -32.98 23.47 18.52
C SER A 340 -33.56 23.54 17.10
N VAL A 341 -33.62 24.73 16.49
CA VAL A 341 -34.13 24.93 15.13
C VAL A 341 -33.11 24.51 14.06
N GLN A 342 -31.80 24.70 14.31
CA GLN A 342 -30.74 24.18 13.43
C GLN A 342 -30.59 22.65 13.47
N SER A 343 -30.91 22.01 14.60
CA SER A 343 -30.86 20.54 14.72
C SER A 343 -32.09 19.85 14.12
N LYS A 344 -33.21 20.57 13.94
CA LYS A 344 -34.47 20.04 13.37
C LYS A 344 -34.69 20.35 11.88
N THR A 345 -33.74 21.03 11.22
CA THR A 345 -33.75 21.32 9.77
C THR A 345 -32.77 20.45 8.96
N ARG A 346 -32.15 19.42 9.56
CA ARG A 346 -31.36 18.40 8.83
C ARG A 346 -31.95 16.99 8.84
N SER A 347 -33.14 16.82 9.40
CA SER A 347 -33.87 15.55 9.43
C SER A 347 -35.24 15.69 8.76
N GLY A 348 -35.22 16.02 7.47
CA GLY A 348 -36.38 16.04 6.60
C GLY A 348 -35.93 16.15 5.15
N GLU A 349 -36.37 15.22 4.30
CA GLU A 349 -36.05 15.09 2.87
C GLU A 349 -34.64 14.61 2.51
N SER A 350 -34.39 13.34 2.81
CA SER A 350 -33.87 12.45 1.76
C SER A 350 -34.97 12.29 0.70
N ALA A 351 -35.23 13.36 -0.07
CA ALA A 351 -35.82 13.20 -1.37
C ALA A 351 -34.77 12.44 -2.17
N ALA A 352 -35.08 11.20 -2.55
CA ALA A 352 -34.29 10.46 -3.52
C ALA A 352 -34.00 11.41 -4.69
N ALA A 353 -32.78 11.95 -4.73
CA ALA A 353 -32.37 12.86 -5.79
C ALA A 353 -32.65 12.11 -7.08
N LYS A 354 -33.62 12.57 -7.86
CA LYS A 354 -33.83 12.03 -9.20
C LYS A 354 -32.56 12.41 -9.96
N LEU A 355 -31.59 11.50 -9.99
CA LEU A 355 -30.32 11.54 -10.73
C LEU A 355 -30.60 11.65 -12.23
N SER A 356 -31.26 12.74 -12.62
CA SER A 356 -31.89 12.94 -13.92
C SER A 356 -31.23 14.08 -14.67
N ALA A 357 -30.60 15.01 -13.95
CA ALA A 357 -29.70 15.99 -14.55
C ALA A 357 -28.31 15.38 -14.80
N SER A 358 -27.71 15.72 -15.96
CA SER A 358 -26.38 15.22 -16.37
C SER A 358 -25.29 15.49 -15.32
N GLY A 359 -25.28 16.68 -14.70
CA GLY A 359 -24.31 17.02 -13.65
C GLY A 359 -24.46 16.18 -12.38
N GLU A 360 -25.68 15.84 -11.97
CA GLU A 360 -25.94 14.97 -10.82
C GLU A 360 -25.53 13.52 -11.11
N GLN A 361 -25.78 13.04 -12.33
CA GLN A 361 -25.34 11.72 -12.78
C GLN A 361 -23.81 11.62 -12.83
N GLN A 362 -23.13 12.65 -13.31
CA GLN A 362 -21.67 12.72 -13.33
C GLN A 362 -21.09 12.69 -11.90
N ALA A 363 -21.62 13.53 -11.00
CA ALA A 363 -21.17 13.57 -9.60
C ALA A 363 -21.42 12.23 -8.88
N TYR A 364 -22.59 11.63 -9.08
CA TYR A 364 -22.92 10.31 -8.53
C TYR A 364 -22.02 9.21 -9.09
N ALA A 365 -21.75 9.20 -10.40
CA ALA A 365 -20.88 8.21 -11.03
C ALA A 365 -19.45 8.27 -10.49
N ILE A 366 -18.90 9.48 -10.27
CA ILE A 366 -17.59 9.66 -9.64
C ILE A 366 -17.60 9.09 -8.22
N GLY A 367 -18.59 9.46 -7.41
CA GLY A 367 -18.73 8.95 -6.04
C GLY A 367 -18.90 7.43 -5.97
N ALA A 368 -19.73 6.86 -6.86
CA ALA A 368 -19.94 5.42 -6.96
C ALA A 368 -18.68 4.67 -7.40
N SER A 369 -17.87 5.25 -8.30
CA SER A 369 -16.58 4.69 -8.69
C SER A 369 -15.59 4.69 -7.52
N MET A 370 -15.50 5.80 -6.77
CA MET A 370 -14.64 5.89 -5.58
C MET A 370 -15.09 4.92 -4.47
N GLY A 371 -16.40 4.82 -4.23
CA GLY A 371 -16.98 3.90 -3.25
C GLY A 371 -16.74 2.44 -3.60
N SER A 372 -16.83 2.10 -4.89
CA SER A 372 -16.53 0.76 -5.39
C SER A 372 -15.05 0.38 -5.19
N GLU A 373 -14.13 1.32 -5.42
CA GLU A 373 -12.70 1.10 -5.13
C GLU A 373 -12.44 0.94 -3.63
N ALA A 374 -13.06 1.79 -2.79
CA ALA A 374 -12.97 1.66 -1.35
C ALA A 374 -13.47 0.27 -0.88
N LEU A 375 -14.59 -0.20 -1.42
CA LEU A 375 -15.13 -1.53 -1.11
C LEU A 375 -14.18 -2.65 -1.53
N ASN A 376 -13.51 -2.52 -2.68
CA ASN A 376 -12.51 -3.48 -3.13
C ASN A 376 -11.30 -3.54 -2.17
N VAL A 377 -10.84 -2.38 -1.69
CA VAL A 377 -9.80 -2.29 -0.66
C VAL A 377 -10.24 -3.00 0.63
N LEU A 378 -11.45 -2.71 1.12
CA LEU A 378 -11.97 -3.34 2.34
C LEU A 378 -12.17 -4.85 2.20
N THR A 379 -12.67 -5.29 1.05
CA THR A 379 -12.82 -6.72 0.74
C THR A 379 -11.47 -7.41 0.71
N THR A 380 -10.47 -6.79 0.08
CA THR A 380 -9.10 -7.27 0.07
C THR A 380 -8.54 -7.37 1.49
N ARG A 381 -8.68 -6.33 2.32
CA ARG A 381 -8.24 -6.37 3.74
C ARG A 381 -8.92 -7.49 4.53
N ARG A 382 -10.22 -7.71 4.30
CA ARG A 382 -10.97 -8.80 4.93
C ARG A 382 -10.39 -10.17 4.57
N THR A 383 -10.07 -10.39 3.30
CA THR A 383 -9.41 -11.65 2.86
C THR A 383 -7.99 -11.82 3.41
N GLN A 384 -7.35 -10.71 3.80
CA GLN A 384 -6.07 -10.68 4.51
C GLN A 384 -6.21 -10.79 6.04
N GLY A 385 -7.41 -11.13 6.54
CA GLY A 385 -7.68 -11.33 7.96
C GLY A 385 -7.83 -10.03 8.77
N VAL A 386 -8.03 -8.89 8.11
CA VAL A 386 -8.31 -7.61 8.78
C VAL A 386 -9.73 -7.17 8.47
N THR A 387 -10.59 -7.19 9.48
CA THR A 387 -11.96 -6.67 9.36
C THR A 387 -11.95 -5.21 9.76
N VAL A 388 -12.50 -4.36 8.89
CA VAL A 388 -12.63 -2.92 9.11
C VAL A 388 -14.11 -2.56 9.15
N ASP A 389 -14.48 -1.63 10.02
CA ASP A 389 -15.84 -1.11 10.09
C ASP A 389 -16.10 -0.17 8.90
N ALA A 390 -17.03 -0.56 8.02
CA ALA A 390 -17.36 0.20 6.81
C ALA A 390 -17.98 1.58 7.13
N GLY A 391 -18.70 1.70 8.24
CA GLY A 391 -19.27 2.96 8.69
C GLY A 391 -18.19 3.96 9.12
N LEU A 392 -17.18 3.50 9.86
CA LEU A 392 -16.03 4.34 10.23
C LEU A 392 -15.18 4.73 9.01
N VAL A 393 -15.06 3.85 8.01
CA VAL A 393 -14.37 4.18 6.76
C VAL A 393 -15.13 5.26 5.99
N LEU A 394 -16.45 5.13 5.89
CA LEU A 394 -17.29 6.15 5.25
C LEU A 394 -17.20 7.49 5.98
N GLN A 395 -17.27 7.50 7.31
CA GLN A 395 -17.05 8.71 8.12
C GLN A 395 -15.68 9.33 7.85
N GLY A 396 -14.61 8.53 7.77
CA GLY A 396 -13.27 9.04 7.44
C GLY A 396 -13.18 9.67 6.05
N ILE A 397 -13.88 9.11 5.06
CA ILE A 397 -13.98 9.68 3.71
C ILE A 397 -14.74 11.01 3.75
N GLU A 398 -15.88 11.06 4.44
CA GLU A 398 -16.68 12.28 4.61
C GLU A 398 -15.90 13.39 5.32
N ASP A 399 -15.20 13.05 6.41
CA ASP A 399 -14.36 13.99 7.17
C ASP A 399 -13.21 14.53 6.29
N ALA A 400 -12.63 13.69 5.42
CA ALA A 400 -11.60 14.11 4.47
C ALA A 400 -12.14 15.12 3.46
N PHE A 401 -13.32 14.87 2.88
CA PHE A 401 -13.98 15.81 1.96
C PHE A 401 -14.30 17.16 2.62
N ARG A 402 -14.61 17.15 3.93
CA ARG A 402 -14.89 18.35 4.72
C ARG A 402 -13.63 19.06 5.21
N GLY A 403 -12.44 18.46 5.07
CA GLY A 403 -11.20 18.96 5.67
C GLY A 403 -11.21 18.91 7.21
N GLN A 404 -12.04 18.05 7.81
CA GLN A 404 -12.28 17.95 9.26
C GLN A 404 -11.83 16.59 9.80
N LEU A 405 -10.67 16.10 9.35
CA LEU A 405 -10.12 14.82 9.81
C LEU A 405 -9.95 14.82 11.33
N ARG A 406 -10.62 13.86 11.98
CA ARG A 406 -10.64 13.72 13.45
C ARG A 406 -9.35 13.14 14.04
N LEU A 407 -8.52 12.51 13.21
CA LEU A 407 -7.21 11.95 13.58
C LEU A 407 -6.10 12.80 12.97
N GLY A 408 -5.07 13.10 13.76
CA GLY A 408 -3.87 13.78 13.28
C GLY A 408 -3.06 12.90 12.30
N GLU A 409 -2.21 13.52 11.48
CA GLU A 409 -1.44 12.78 10.46
C GLU A 409 -0.56 11.67 11.06
N GLN A 410 0.12 11.95 12.19
CA GLN A 410 0.95 10.97 12.88
C GLN A 410 0.13 9.76 13.38
N GLU A 411 -1.06 9.99 13.94
CA GLU A 411 -1.94 8.94 14.44
C GLU A 411 -2.48 8.07 13.30
N ARG A 412 -2.86 8.69 12.18
CA ARG A 412 -3.28 7.95 10.97
C ARG A 412 -2.13 7.11 10.41
N ASN A 413 -0.94 7.67 10.30
CA ASN A 413 0.24 6.95 9.79
C ASN A 413 0.60 5.77 10.70
N LYS A 414 0.52 5.95 12.03
CA LYS A 414 0.69 4.86 12.99
C LYS A 414 -0.36 3.76 12.81
N ALA A 415 -1.64 4.13 12.74
CA ALA A 415 -2.73 3.17 12.56
C ALA A 415 -2.59 2.37 11.25
N LEU A 416 -2.19 3.04 10.15
CA LEU A 416 -1.92 2.39 8.87
C LEU A 416 -0.72 1.44 8.94
N PHE A 417 0.34 1.82 9.67
CA PHE A 417 1.49 0.95 9.90
C PHE A 417 1.11 -0.31 10.70
N ASP A 418 0.35 -0.14 11.79
CA ASP A 418 -0.10 -1.25 12.64
C ASP A 418 -0.96 -2.24 11.84
N VAL A 419 -1.89 -1.73 11.01
CA VAL A 419 -2.68 -2.55 10.08
C VAL A 419 -1.80 -3.27 9.06
N SER A 420 -0.80 -2.59 8.49
CA SER A 420 0.13 -3.20 7.54
C SER A 420 0.92 -4.35 8.18
N GLN A 421 1.38 -4.18 9.43
CA GLN A 421 2.07 -5.23 10.17
C GLN A 421 1.16 -6.42 10.44
N GLN A 422 -0.08 -6.18 10.85
CA GLN A 422 -1.08 -7.22 11.06
C GLN A 422 -1.38 -8.01 9.78
N VAL A 423 -1.56 -7.31 8.65
CA VAL A 423 -1.75 -7.93 7.33
C VAL A 423 -0.58 -8.83 6.98
N PHE A 424 0.66 -8.38 7.16
CA PHE A 424 1.84 -9.19 6.87
C PHE A 424 1.88 -10.50 7.68
N GLN A 425 1.58 -10.43 8.98
CA GLN A 425 1.53 -11.62 9.83
C GLN A 425 0.39 -12.57 9.44
N ASN A 426 -0.78 -12.03 9.10
CA ASN A 426 -1.92 -12.82 8.67
C ASN A 426 -1.68 -13.51 7.34
N LEU A 427 -1.09 -12.81 6.36
CA LEU A 427 -0.76 -13.36 5.05
C LEU A 427 0.15 -14.58 5.16
N ASN A 428 1.19 -14.53 5.99
CA ASN A 428 2.07 -15.68 6.22
C ASN A 428 1.30 -16.88 6.80
N LYS A 429 0.40 -16.65 7.76
CA LYS A 429 -0.43 -17.71 8.35
C LYS A 429 -1.40 -18.32 7.32
N ILE A 430 -2.04 -17.47 6.52
CA ILE A 430 -2.97 -17.88 5.45
C ILE A 430 -2.22 -18.70 4.40
N GLU A 431 -1.05 -18.24 3.96
CA GLU A 431 -0.20 -18.93 3.00
C GLU A 431 0.16 -20.34 3.50
N GLN A 432 0.69 -20.47 4.72
CA GLN A 432 1.07 -21.77 5.27
C GLN A 432 -0.12 -22.72 5.40
N LYS A 433 -1.29 -22.20 5.82
CA LYS A 433 -2.54 -22.97 5.87
C LYS A 433 -2.93 -23.48 4.48
N ASN A 434 -2.87 -22.63 3.47
CA ASN A 434 -3.25 -22.98 2.11
C ASN A 434 -2.26 -23.93 1.44
N ILE A 435 -0.96 -23.76 1.65
CA ILE A 435 0.07 -24.70 1.19
C ILE A 435 -0.17 -26.08 1.80
N SER A 436 -0.46 -26.15 3.11
CA SER A 436 -0.75 -27.41 3.79
C SER A 436 -2.03 -28.07 3.27
N ALA A 437 -3.12 -27.31 3.15
CA ALA A 437 -4.38 -27.80 2.59
C ALA A 437 -4.24 -28.25 1.13
N GLY A 438 -3.49 -27.48 0.32
CA GLY A 438 -3.15 -27.78 -1.06
C GLY A 438 -2.39 -29.10 -1.19
N LYS A 439 -1.31 -29.28 -0.41
CA LYS A 439 -0.56 -30.54 -0.37
C LYS A 439 -1.45 -31.73 0.00
N LYS A 440 -2.32 -31.58 1.00
CA LYS A 440 -3.27 -32.63 1.39
C LYS A 440 -4.24 -32.97 0.24
N TYR A 441 -4.77 -31.95 -0.44
CA TYR A 441 -5.64 -32.13 -1.58
C TYR A 441 -4.91 -32.84 -2.75
N GLN A 442 -3.67 -32.43 -3.06
CA GLN A 442 -2.85 -33.06 -4.09
C GLN A 442 -2.58 -34.53 -3.79
N GLN A 443 -2.24 -34.89 -2.55
CA GLN A 443 -2.03 -36.28 -2.13
C GLN A 443 -3.32 -37.12 -2.29
N ALA A 444 -4.46 -36.56 -1.88
CA ALA A 444 -5.75 -37.23 -2.04
C ALA A 444 -6.13 -37.38 -3.53
N PHE A 445 -5.88 -36.35 -4.33
CA PHE A 445 -6.13 -36.38 -5.77
C PHE A 445 -5.23 -37.39 -6.48
N ALA A 446 -3.94 -37.45 -6.14
CA ALA A 446 -2.96 -38.37 -6.72
C ALA A 446 -3.32 -39.86 -6.54
N ARG A 447 -4.10 -40.20 -5.51
CA ARG A 447 -4.57 -41.56 -5.24
C ARG A 447 -5.78 -41.97 -6.07
N LYS A 448 -6.41 -41.04 -6.79
CA LYS A 448 -7.56 -41.37 -7.65
C LYS A 448 -7.08 -42.10 -8.90
N LYS A 449 -7.96 -42.94 -9.45
CA LYS A 449 -7.70 -43.69 -10.70
C LYS A 449 -7.44 -42.71 -11.87
N ASP A 450 -6.54 -43.12 -12.77
CA ASP A 450 -6.19 -42.42 -14.03
C ASP A 450 -5.61 -41.00 -13.86
N VAL A 451 -5.06 -40.71 -12.67
CA VAL A 451 -4.33 -39.47 -12.40
C VAL A 451 -2.88 -39.59 -12.88
N VAL A 452 -2.42 -38.57 -13.57
CA VAL A 452 -1.05 -38.46 -14.10
C VAL A 452 -0.40 -37.21 -13.54
N PHE A 453 0.85 -37.36 -13.09
CA PHE A 453 1.72 -36.26 -12.68
C PHE A 453 2.74 -35.95 -13.77
N LYS A 454 2.70 -34.73 -14.31
CA LYS A 454 3.63 -34.25 -15.34
C LYS A 454 3.80 -32.74 -15.21
N GLU A 455 5.00 -32.22 -15.48
CA GLU A 455 5.30 -30.77 -15.40
C GLU A 455 4.97 -30.12 -14.03
N GLY A 456 5.00 -30.89 -12.95
CA GLY A 456 4.67 -30.41 -11.60
C GLY A 456 3.16 -30.28 -11.33
N VAL A 457 2.30 -30.81 -12.21
CA VAL A 457 0.83 -30.70 -12.12
C VAL A 457 0.21 -32.09 -12.13
N TYR A 458 -0.81 -32.30 -11.29
CA TYR A 458 -1.64 -33.50 -11.38
C TYR A 458 -2.81 -33.26 -12.31
N SER A 459 -3.14 -34.27 -13.10
CA SER A 459 -4.20 -34.19 -14.09
C SER A 459 -4.94 -35.51 -14.20
N ARG A 460 -6.25 -35.47 -14.40
CA ARG A 460 -7.10 -36.64 -14.59
C ARG A 460 -8.06 -36.40 -15.73
N ILE A 461 -8.05 -37.27 -16.72
CA ILE A 461 -9.04 -37.24 -17.81
C ILE A 461 -10.37 -37.66 -17.20
N ASP A 462 -11.36 -36.76 -17.22
CA ASP A 462 -12.70 -37.07 -16.72
C ASP A 462 -13.55 -37.68 -17.84
N TYR A 463 -13.38 -37.18 -19.07
CA TYR A 463 -13.99 -37.73 -20.27
C TYR A 463 -13.00 -37.63 -21.44
N PRO A 464 -12.67 -38.73 -22.13
CA PRO A 464 -11.64 -38.69 -23.18
C PRO A 464 -12.07 -37.91 -24.42
N GLY A 465 -13.37 -37.81 -24.70
CA GLY A 465 -13.87 -37.24 -25.96
C GLY A 465 -13.81 -38.22 -27.14
N LYS A 466 -14.10 -37.71 -28.35
CA LYS A 466 -14.01 -38.45 -29.62
C LYS A 466 -13.49 -37.56 -30.75
N GLY A 467 -12.65 -38.12 -31.63
CA GLY A 467 -12.11 -37.41 -32.80
C GLY A 467 -10.72 -36.84 -32.57
N LYS A 468 -9.83 -37.01 -33.56
CA LYS A 468 -8.41 -36.65 -33.44
C LYS A 468 -8.24 -35.14 -33.47
N ILE A 469 -7.47 -34.61 -32.53
CA ILE A 469 -7.02 -33.20 -32.51
C ILE A 469 -5.52 -33.18 -32.82
N SER A 470 -5.12 -32.33 -33.77
CA SER A 470 -3.73 -32.07 -34.15
C SER A 470 -3.20 -30.84 -33.43
N GLY A 471 -1.87 -30.71 -33.28
CA GLY A 471 -1.24 -29.57 -32.57
C GLY A 471 -1.55 -28.19 -33.16
N ASN A 472 -1.79 -28.13 -34.47
CA ASN A 472 -2.14 -26.89 -35.19
C ASN A 472 -3.64 -26.57 -35.15
N ASP A 473 -4.49 -27.50 -34.71
CA ASP A 473 -5.94 -27.29 -34.71
C ASP A 473 -6.34 -26.17 -33.74
N LEU A 474 -7.37 -25.42 -34.12
CA LEU A 474 -8.02 -24.45 -33.25
C LEU A 474 -8.90 -25.21 -32.27
N VAL A 475 -8.57 -25.13 -30.98
CA VAL A 475 -9.31 -25.79 -29.92
C VAL A 475 -10.02 -24.74 -29.08
N THR A 476 -11.34 -24.87 -29.01
CA THR A 476 -12.23 -24.04 -28.20
C THR A 476 -12.45 -24.73 -26.86
N VAL A 477 -12.13 -24.06 -25.75
CA VAL A 477 -12.29 -24.60 -24.40
C VAL A 477 -13.15 -23.70 -23.51
N VAL A 478 -13.80 -24.33 -22.54
CA VAL A 478 -14.36 -23.67 -21.36
C VAL A 478 -13.61 -24.13 -20.12
N ILE A 479 -13.41 -23.21 -19.19
CA ILE A 479 -12.63 -23.45 -17.97
C ILE A 479 -13.45 -23.01 -16.75
N LYS A 480 -13.52 -23.91 -15.79
CA LYS A 480 -13.99 -23.63 -14.44
C LYS A 480 -12.82 -23.66 -13.47
N GLU A 481 -12.51 -22.52 -12.87
CA GLU A 481 -11.42 -22.31 -11.91
C GLU A 481 -11.97 -22.37 -10.48
N MET A 482 -11.37 -23.20 -9.63
CA MET A 482 -11.81 -23.43 -8.26
C MET A 482 -10.64 -23.47 -7.29
N LEU A 483 -10.90 -23.13 -6.02
CA LEU A 483 -10.02 -23.46 -4.90
C LEU A 483 -10.23 -24.91 -4.45
N THR A 484 -9.31 -25.43 -3.62
CA THR A 484 -9.39 -26.81 -3.10
C THR A 484 -10.56 -27.07 -2.17
N ASP A 485 -11.22 -26.02 -1.67
CA ASP A 485 -12.45 -26.09 -0.88
C ASP A 485 -13.74 -26.08 -1.73
N GLY A 486 -13.60 -25.99 -3.06
CA GLY A 486 -14.73 -25.94 -4.00
C GLY A 486 -15.23 -24.53 -4.34
N THR A 487 -14.66 -23.48 -3.74
CA THR A 487 -14.99 -22.09 -4.08
C THR A 487 -14.69 -21.83 -5.56
N VAL A 488 -15.71 -21.44 -6.33
CA VAL A 488 -15.58 -21.12 -7.75
C VAL A 488 -15.05 -19.69 -7.91
N ILE A 489 -13.91 -19.55 -8.58
CA ILE A 489 -13.27 -18.26 -8.87
C ILE A 489 -13.75 -17.70 -10.21
N ASN A 490 -13.82 -18.57 -11.20
CA ASN A 490 -14.33 -18.25 -12.52
C ASN A 490 -15.01 -19.47 -13.13
N ASP A 491 -16.11 -19.26 -13.83
CA ASP A 491 -16.83 -20.29 -14.57
C ASP A 491 -17.19 -19.69 -15.93
N MET A 492 -16.45 -20.10 -16.96
CA MET A 492 -16.65 -19.58 -18.31
C MET A 492 -17.98 -20.02 -18.92
N GLU A 493 -18.39 -21.26 -18.64
CA GLU A 493 -19.63 -21.82 -19.17
C GLU A 493 -20.85 -21.08 -18.60
N ALA A 494 -20.84 -20.80 -17.29
CA ALA A 494 -21.89 -20.00 -16.65
C ALA A 494 -21.94 -18.53 -17.12
N LYS A 495 -20.92 -18.07 -17.85
CA LYS A 495 -20.81 -16.70 -18.37
C LYS A 495 -20.96 -16.63 -19.89
N ASP A 496 -21.31 -17.74 -20.55
CA ASP A 496 -21.35 -17.86 -22.01
C ASP A 496 -20.03 -17.42 -22.68
N GLN A 497 -18.90 -17.70 -22.01
CA GLN A 497 -17.55 -17.41 -22.48
C GLN A 497 -16.86 -18.68 -22.94
N ALA A 498 -16.06 -18.59 -24.00
CA ALA A 498 -15.19 -19.66 -24.47
C ALA A 498 -13.87 -19.06 -24.96
N LEU A 499 -12.79 -19.84 -24.89
CA LEU A 499 -11.49 -19.45 -25.42
C LEU A 499 -11.12 -20.35 -26.58
N THR A 500 -10.86 -19.75 -27.74
CA THR A 500 -10.37 -20.45 -28.93
C THR A 500 -8.95 -20.04 -29.23
N GLN A 501 -8.06 -21.02 -29.34
CA GLN A 501 -6.69 -20.81 -29.76
C GLN A 501 -6.09 -22.13 -30.26
N LYS A 502 -4.96 -22.07 -30.97
CA LYS A 502 -4.26 -23.28 -31.41
C LYS A 502 -3.88 -24.15 -30.21
N LEU A 503 -3.94 -25.46 -30.35
CA LEU A 503 -3.56 -26.38 -29.27
C LEU A 503 -2.13 -26.09 -28.78
N ASP A 504 -1.19 -25.88 -29.70
CA ASP A 504 0.20 -25.54 -29.37
C ASP A 504 0.41 -24.10 -28.85
N ALA A 505 -0.63 -23.25 -28.83
CA ALA A 505 -0.56 -21.93 -28.21
C ALA A 505 -0.95 -21.94 -26.72
N TYR A 506 -1.54 -23.03 -26.20
CA TYR A 506 -1.95 -23.08 -24.77
C TYR A 506 -0.73 -23.12 -23.86
N PRO A 507 -0.76 -22.53 -22.66
CA PRO A 507 0.33 -22.67 -21.69
C PRO A 507 0.62 -24.16 -21.40
N PRO A 508 1.88 -24.56 -21.17
CA PRO A 508 2.25 -25.97 -20.99
C PRO A 508 1.40 -26.73 -19.96
N VAL A 509 1.03 -26.07 -18.86
CA VAL A 509 0.17 -26.61 -17.80
C VAL A 509 -1.18 -27.10 -18.32
N PHE A 510 -1.76 -26.45 -19.34
CA PHE A 510 -3.00 -26.91 -19.99
C PHE A 510 -2.74 -27.73 -21.25
N ARG A 511 -1.73 -27.36 -22.04
CA ARG A 511 -1.42 -27.99 -23.32
C ARG A 511 -1.18 -29.49 -23.18
N GLU A 512 -0.36 -29.89 -22.20
CA GLU A 512 -0.01 -31.30 -22.01
C GLU A 512 -1.23 -32.18 -21.65
N PRO A 513 -2.11 -31.76 -20.71
CA PRO A 513 -3.37 -32.44 -20.50
C PRO A 513 -4.32 -32.43 -21.70
N LEU A 514 -4.46 -31.30 -22.39
CA LEU A 514 -5.34 -31.16 -23.55
C LEU A 514 -4.91 -32.06 -24.72
N LYS A 515 -3.61 -32.26 -24.93
CA LYS A 515 -3.06 -33.20 -25.96
C LYS A 515 -3.48 -34.66 -25.76
N ARG A 516 -3.94 -35.03 -24.56
CA ARG A 516 -4.45 -36.38 -24.27
C ARG A 516 -5.96 -36.51 -24.45
N LEU A 517 -6.63 -35.40 -24.73
CA LEU A 517 -8.06 -35.38 -25.01
C LEU A 517 -8.33 -35.44 -26.51
N GLN A 518 -9.52 -35.91 -26.84
CA GLN A 518 -10.14 -35.83 -28.15
C GLN A 518 -11.22 -34.74 -28.12
N ASN A 519 -11.86 -34.47 -29.27
CA ASN A 519 -12.91 -33.43 -29.32
C ASN A 519 -14.01 -33.74 -28.27
N HIS A 520 -14.54 -32.69 -27.65
CA HIS A 520 -15.47 -32.76 -26.52
C HIS A 520 -14.94 -33.41 -25.23
N GLY A 521 -13.64 -33.72 -25.15
CA GLY A 521 -13.02 -34.27 -23.95
C GLY A 521 -12.96 -33.27 -22.80
N SER A 522 -12.82 -33.77 -21.57
CA SER A 522 -12.65 -32.97 -20.36
C SER A 522 -11.58 -33.54 -19.43
N VAL A 523 -10.90 -32.64 -18.72
CA VAL A 523 -9.81 -32.95 -17.81
C VAL A 523 -9.88 -32.07 -16.57
N THR A 524 -9.61 -32.67 -15.41
CA THR A 524 -9.40 -31.95 -14.16
C THR A 524 -7.90 -31.80 -13.90
N LEU A 525 -7.47 -30.60 -13.55
CA LEU A 525 -6.09 -30.24 -13.25
C LEU A 525 -5.99 -29.75 -11.80
N VAL A 526 -4.93 -30.14 -11.11
CA VAL A 526 -4.59 -29.66 -9.77
C VAL A 526 -3.20 -29.04 -9.83
N VAL A 527 -3.16 -27.72 -9.81
CA VAL A 527 -1.97 -26.91 -10.07
C VAL A 527 -1.48 -26.32 -8.76
N PRO A 528 -0.25 -26.66 -8.31
CA PRO A 528 0.29 -26.10 -7.08
C PRO A 528 0.57 -24.59 -7.21
N PRO A 529 0.68 -23.85 -6.09
CA PRO A 529 0.83 -22.40 -6.11
C PRO A 529 2.06 -21.94 -6.93
N GLU A 530 3.16 -22.68 -6.93
CA GLU A 530 4.38 -22.35 -7.68
C GLU A 530 4.18 -22.35 -9.21
N LYS A 531 3.13 -23.04 -9.69
CA LYS A 531 2.71 -23.08 -11.10
C LYS A 531 1.43 -22.28 -11.34
N ALA A 532 0.95 -21.56 -10.32
CA ALA A 532 -0.21 -20.69 -10.34
C ALA A 532 0.14 -19.32 -9.73
N TYR A 533 -0.72 -18.79 -8.86
CA TYR A 533 -0.61 -17.43 -8.35
C TYR A 533 0.41 -17.25 -7.20
N GLY A 534 1.14 -18.30 -6.85
CA GLY A 534 2.27 -18.26 -5.92
C GLY A 534 1.92 -17.81 -4.50
N SER A 535 2.95 -17.38 -3.78
CA SER A 535 2.87 -16.87 -2.40
C SER A 535 2.04 -15.60 -2.27
N LYS A 536 1.88 -14.81 -3.33
CA LYS A 536 1.09 -13.57 -3.29
C LYS A 536 -0.40 -13.81 -3.51
N GLY A 537 -0.76 -14.84 -4.29
CA GLY A 537 -2.15 -15.07 -4.72
C GLY A 537 -2.65 -13.96 -5.66
N LEU A 538 -3.97 -13.85 -5.79
CA LEU A 538 -4.67 -12.76 -6.47
C LEU A 538 -5.86 -12.29 -5.61
N PRO A 539 -5.61 -11.55 -4.52
CA PRO A 539 -6.67 -11.05 -3.65
C PRO A 539 -7.63 -10.10 -4.40
N PRO A 540 -8.92 -10.04 -4.01
CA PRO A 540 -9.54 -10.80 -2.91
C PRO A 540 -9.93 -12.23 -3.30
N LYS A 541 -9.82 -12.63 -4.57
CA LYS A 541 -10.40 -13.88 -5.08
C LYS A 541 -9.56 -15.11 -4.75
N ILE A 542 -8.24 -14.99 -4.85
CA ILE A 542 -7.31 -16.13 -4.72
C ILE A 542 -6.35 -15.83 -3.58
N PRO A 543 -6.37 -16.63 -2.49
CA PRO A 543 -5.52 -16.34 -1.34
C PRO A 543 -4.05 -16.77 -1.60
N PRO A 544 -3.11 -16.25 -0.80
CA PRO A 544 -1.70 -16.67 -0.79
C PRO A 544 -1.53 -18.19 -0.74
N GLY A 545 -0.62 -18.75 -1.54
CA GLY A 545 -0.24 -20.16 -1.48
C GLY A 545 -1.35 -21.13 -1.90
N ALA A 546 -2.39 -20.66 -2.59
CA ALA A 546 -3.49 -21.48 -3.02
C ALA A 546 -3.09 -22.46 -4.14
N THR A 547 -3.36 -23.75 -3.92
CA THR A 547 -3.46 -24.72 -5.02
C THR A 547 -4.76 -24.49 -5.77
N MET A 548 -4.68 -24.43 -7.10
CA MET A 548 -5.83 -24.21 -7.97
C MET A 548 -6.31 -25.53 -8.57
N VAL A 549 -7.62 -25.66 -8.72
CA VAL A 549 -8.28 -26.78 -9.39
C VAL A 549 -9.00 -26.26 -10.64
N TYR A 550 -8.65 -26.80 -11.80
CA TYR A 550 -9.29 -26.44 -13.07
C TYR A 550 -10.08 -27.62 -13.60
N SER A 551 -11.34 -27.40 -13.97
CA SER A 551 -12.06 -28.29 -14.86
C SER A 551 -12.05 -27.66 -16.24
N VAL A 552 -11.43 -28.35 -17.20
CA VAL A 552 -11.26 -27.87 -18.57
C VAL A 552 -12.01 -28.81 -19.50
N ARG A 553 -12.87 -28.26 -20.34
CA ARG A 553 -13.63 -29.02 -21.34
C ARG A 553 -13.40 -28.42 -22.72
N ILE A 554 -13.09 -29.28 -23.68
CA ILE A 554 -13.07 -28.93 -25.10
C ILE A 554 -14.53 -28.79 -25.53
N VAL A 555 -14.90 -27.62 -26.04
CA VAL A 555 -16.22 -27.41 -26.64
C VAL A 555 -16.22 -27.89 -28.07
N ASP A 556 -15.19 -27.53 -28.83
CA ASP A 556 -15.02 -27.94 -30.22
C ASP A 556 -13.53 -27.88 -30.63
N SER A 557 -13.17 -28.57 -31.71
CA SER A 557 -11.85 -28.53 -32.33
C SER A 557 -11.97 -28.50 -33.85
N GLN A 558 -11.30 -27.55 -34.49
CA GLN A 558 -11.36 -27.37 -35.95
C GLN A 558 -9.94 -27.37 -36.56
N PRO A 559 -9.75 -27.96 -37.75
CA PRO A 559 -8.51 -27.82 -38.49
C PRO A 559 -8.19 -26.34 -38.71
N GLU A 560 -6.93 -25.95 -38.64
CA GLU A 560 -6.54 -24.58 -38.99
C GLU A 560 -7.01 -24.27 -40.43
N PRO A 561 -7.70 -23.13 -40.67
CA PRO A 561 -8.12 -22.76 -42.02
C PRO A 561 -6.89 -22.69 -42.92
N ALA A 562 -6.91 -23.45 -44.03
CA ALA A 562 -5.87 -23.36 -45.03
C ALA A 562 -5.83 -21.93 -45.60
N LYS A 563 -4.65 -21.31 -45.52
CA LYS A 563 -4.39 -19.95 -46.03
C LYS A 563 -4.46 -19.86 -47.54
#